data_AF-A0AAV8X889-F1
#
_entry.id   AF-A0AAV8X889-F1
#
_cell.length_a   1.000
_cell.length_b   1.000
_cell.length_c   1.000
_cell.angle_alpha   90.00
_cell.angle_beta   90.00
_cell.angle_gamma   90.00
#
_symmetry.space_group_name_H-M   'P 1'
#
loop_
_entity.id
_entity.type
_entity.pdbx_description
1 polymer ?
#
loop_
_entity_poly.entity_id
_entity_poly.type
_entity_poly.pdbx_seq_one_letter_code
_entity_poly.pdbx_strand_id
1 'polypeptide(L)'
;MYYIKEFSERMFLCNSMVWTCSMTGKSNLTYQEALESEENAKQSLKEFPVELRIPILFLASKTKRSSFGDMAEDVFAYAKDRYFIGENLETSFTGNKWKDSHVLQVIAPTDEQLKNIPKNG
;
A
#
# COMPACT_ATOMS: atom_id res chain seq x y z
N MET A 1 3.14 0.46 -48.43
CA MET A 1 4.44 0.89 -47.87
C MET A 1 4.28 1.71 -46.60
N TYR A 2 3.42 2.74 -46.57
CA TYR A 2 3.14 3.56 -45.39
C TYR A 2 2.66 2.77 -44.15
N TYR A 3 1.71 1.85 -44.33
CA TYR A 3 1.17 1.00 -43.24
C TYR A 3 2.23 0.14 -42.51
N ILE A 4 3.20 -0.40 -43.25
CA ILE A 4 4.27 -1.23 -42.66
C ILE A 4 5.18 -0.38 -41.77
N LYS A 5 5.47 0.85 -42.20
CA LYS A 5 6.29 1.79 -41.43
C LYS A 5 5.61 2.16 -40.11
N GLU A 6 4.34 2.53 -40.14
CA GLU A 6 3.57 2.86 -38.94
C GLU A 6 3.46 1.67 -37.97
N PHE A 7 3.28 0.46 -38.50
CA PHE A 7 3.25 -0.76 -37.69
C PHE A 7 4.60 -1.02 -37.01
N SER A 8 5.70 -0.93 -37.75
CA SER A 8 7.05 -1.13 -37.21
C SER A 8 7.42 -0.10 -36.14
N GLU A 9 7.06 1.17 -36.34
CA GLU A 9 7.28 2.24 -35.36
C GLU A 9 6.51 1.99 -34.06
N ARG A 10 5.25 1.56 -34.14
CA ARG A 10 4.46 1.16 -32.96
C ARG A 10 5.08 -0.04 -32.25
N MET A 11 5.52 -1.04 -32.99
CA MET A 11 6.15 -2.22 -32.41
C MET A 11 7.45 -1.87 -31.67
N PHE A 12 8.28 -0.99 -32.26
CA PHE A 12 9.47 -0.47 -31.59
C PHE A 12 9.12 0.29 -30.31
N LEU A 13 8.12 1.17 -30.36
CA LEU A 13 7.66 1.93 -29.21
C LEU A 13 7.16 1.02 -28.08
N CYS A 14 6.35 0.00 -28.40
CA CYS A 14 5.84 -0.95 -27.40
C CYS A 14 6.96 -1.72 -26.69
N ASN A 15 8.05 -2.02 -27.39
CA ASN A 15 9.21 -2.73 -26.84
C ASN A 15 10.26 -1.80 -26.23
N SER A 16 10.09 -0.47 -26.35
CA SER A 16 11.00 0.50 -25.75
C SER A 16 10.70 0.68 -24.27
N MET A 17 11.73 0.80 -23.43
CA MET A 17 11.59 1.02 -21.99
C MET A 17 11.25 2.49 -21.64
N VAL A 18 10.20 3.03 -22.25
CA VAL A 18 9.76 4.43 -22.09
C VAL A 18 8.39 4.54 -21.41
N TRP A 19 7.77 3.41 -21.09
CA TRP A 19 6.45 3.35 -20.48
C TRP A 19 6.54 3.44 -18.96
N THR A 20 5.46 3.95 -18.39
CA THR A 20 5.27 4.10 -16.95
C THR A 20 3.92 3.51 -16.60
N CYS A 21 3.88 2.68 -15.56
CA CYS A 21 2.63 2.16 -15.01
C CYS A 21 1.79 3.30 -14.44
N SER A 22 0.55 3.44 -14.90
CA SER A 22 -0.35 4.50 -14.45
C SER A 22 -0.80 4.35 -12.99
N MET A 23 -0.82 3.10 -12.49
CA MET A 23 -1.28 2.78 -11.14
C MET A 23 -0.20 2.95 -10.07
N THR A 24 1.05 2.53 -10.37
CA THR A 24 2.16 2.54 -9.40
C THR A 24 3.16 3.67 -9.64
N GLY A 25 3.14 4.29 -10.82
CA GLY A 25 4.15 5.26 -11.24
C GLY A 25 5.51 4.65 -11.61
N LYS A 26 5.65 3.31 -11.60
CA LYS A 26 6.90 2.63 -11.97
C LYS A 26 7.23 2.91 -13.45
N SER A 27 8.38 3.54 -13.69
CA SER A 27 8.86 3.94 -15.02
C SER A 27 9.90 2.98 -15.59
N ASN A 28 10.37 3.27 -16.80
CA ASN A 28 11.36 2.47 -17.55
C ASN A 28 10.88 1.05 -17.86
N LEU A 29 9.60 0.93 -18.21
CA LEU A 29 8.96 -0.32 -18.59
C LEU A 29 8.73 -0.36 -20.10
N THR A 30 8.66 -1.55 -20.66
CA THR A 30 8.00 -1.79 -21.95
C THR A 30 6.48 -1.69 -21.78
N TYR A 31 5.74 -1.62 -22.88
CA TYR A 31 4.29 -1.59 -22.84
C TYR A 31 3.68 -2.80 -22.10
N GLN A 32 4.21 -4.00 -22.37
CA GLN A 32 3.71 -5.23 -21.76
C GLN A 32 3.99 -5.26 -20.24
N GLU A 33 5.19 -4.85 -19.82
CA GLU A 33 5.55 -4.78 -18.40
C GLU A 33 4.74 -3.71 -17.65
N ALA A 34 4.42 -2.59 -18.30
CA ALA A 34 3.54 -1.58 -17.73
C ALA A 34 2.13 -2.14 -17.48
N LEU A 35 1.55 -2.85 -18.46
CA LEU A 35 0.25 -3.52 -18.29
C LEU A 35 0.27 -4.56 -17.18
N GLU A 36 1.30 -5.39 -17.11
CA GLU A 36 1.45 -6.37 -16.03
C GLU A 36 1.56 -5.68 -14.66
N SER A 37 2.34 -4.59 -14.57
CA SER A 37 2.44 -3.81 -13.34
C SER A 37 1.09 -3.20 -12.94
N GLU A 38 0.26 -2.77 -13.88
CA GLU A 38 -1.07 -2.23 -13.60
C GLU A 38 -2.03 -3.31 -13.10
N GLU A 39 -2.00 -4.49 -13.69
CA GLU A 39 -2.85 -5.61 -13.26
C GLU A 39 -2.46 -6.10 -11.87
N ASN A 40 -1.17 -6.24 -11.60
CA ASN A 40 -0.66 -6.60 -10.27
C ASN A 40 -1.07 -5.56 -9.23
N ALA A 41 -0.97 -4.27 -9.55
CA ALA A 41 -1.41 -3.20 -8.64
C ALA A 41 -2.92 -3.27 -8.36
N LYS A 42 -3.75 -3.52 -9.38
CA LYS A 42 -5.19 -3.71 -9.20
C LYS A 42 -5.50 -4.90 -8.30
N GLN A 43 -4.77 -6.00 -8.46
CA GLN A 43 -4.95 -7.19 -7.63
C GLN A 43 -4.58 -6.91 -6.17
N SER A 44 -3.43 -6.26 -5.90
CA SER A 44 -3.04 -5.84 -4.55
C SER A 44 -4.06 -4.90 -3.92
N LEU A 45 -4.66 -3.98 -4.69
CA LEU A 45 -5.73 -3.11 -4.17
C LEU A 45 -7.01 -3.89 -3.79
N LYS A 46 -7.34 -4.99 -4.48
CA LYS A 46 -8.49 -5.83 -4.13
C LYS A 46 -8.26 -6.56 -2.81
N GLU A 47 -7.04 -6.99 -2.56
CA GLU A 47 -6.63 -7.67 -1.33
C GLU A 47 -6.45 -6.72 -0.14
N PHE A 48 -6.36 -5.41 -0.39
CA PHE A 48 -6.21 -4.43 0.68
C PHE A 48 -7.42 -4.45 1.64
N PRO A 49 -7.19 -4.63 2.96
CA PRO A 49 -8.26 -4.78 3.96
C PRO A 49 -9.24 -3.60 3.94
N VAL A 50 -10.53 -3.91 3.86
CA VAL A 50 -11.58 -2.89 3.76
C VAL A 50 -11.65 -2.03 5.02
N GLU A 51 -11.32 -2.62 6.16
CA GLU A 51 -11.33 -2.02 7.50
C GLU A 51 -10.24 -0.95 7.64
N LEU A 52 -9.14 -1.09 6.90
CA LEU A 52 -8.03 -0.13 6.91
C LEU A 52 -8.22 1.03 5.93
N ARG A 53 -9.12 0.94 4.95
CA ARG A 53 -9.25 1.98 3.90
C ARG A 53 -9.58 3.35 4.49
N ILE A 54 -10.62 3.44 5.31
CA ILE A 54 -11.06 4.70 5.91
C ILE A 54 -10.01 5.24 6.90
N PRO A 55 -9.48 4.45 7.87
CA PRO A 55 -8.45 4.93 8.78
C PRO A 55 -7.18 5.40 8.09
N ILE A 56 -6.69 4.66 7.08
CA ILE A 56 -5.46 5.02 6.35
C ILE A 56 -5.66 6.30 5.55
N LEU A 57 -6.80 6.46 4.85
CA LEU A 57 -7.13 7.70 4.15
C LEU A 57 -7.28 8.88 5.12
N PHE A 58 -7.87 8.65 6.29
CA PHE A 58 -7.97 9.67 7.33
C PHE A 58 -6.58 10.09 7.81
N LEU A 59 -5.69 9.15 8.12
CA LEU A 59 -4.32 9.43 8.55
C LEU A 59 -3.55 10.22 7.47
N ALA A 60 -3.64 9.79 6.21
CA ALA A 60 -3.05 10.49 5.07
C ALA A 60 -3.50 11.96 5.03
N SER A 61 -4.81 12.22 5.24
CA SER A 61 -5.37 13.58 5.27
C SER A 61 -4.88 14.46 6.44
N LYS A 62 -4.31 13.86 7.49
CA LYS A 62 -3.75 14.58 8.64
C LYS A 62 -2.26 14.87 8.50
N THR A 63 -1.58 14.23 7.56
CA THR A 63 -0.18 14.55 7.24
C THR A 63 -0.08 15.92 6.58
N LYS A 64 1.08 16.57 6.71
CA LYS A 64 1.38 17.87 6.08
C LYS A 64 2.53 17.75 5.09
N ARG A 65 2.66 16.61 4.42
CA ARG A 65 3.75 16.31 3.48
C ARG A 65 3.36 16.75 2.07
N SER A 66 4.33 17.25 1.31
CA SER A 66 4.19 17.56 -0.12
C SER A 66 4.53 16.37 -1.02
N SER A 67 5.40 15.47 -0.55
CA SER A 67 5.75 14.22 -1.23
C SER A 67 4.78 13.11 -0.83
N PHE A 68 4.28 12.36 -1.82
CA PHE A 68 3.49 11.15 -1.54
C PHE A 68 4.29 10.11 -0.78
N GLY A 69 5.59 9.93 -1.10
CA GLY A 69 6.46 8.96 -0.43
C GLY A 69 6.61 9.25 1.07
N ASP A 70 6.88 10.51 1.42
CA ASP A 70 7.01 10.92 2.82
C ASP A 70 5.69 10.79 3.58
N MET A 71 4.56 11.09 2.92
CA MET A 71 3.22 10.90 3.50
C MET A 71 2.95 9.43 3.77
N ALA A 72 3.26 8.56 2.81
CA ALA A 72 3.07 7.12 2.95
C ALA A 72 3.92 6.56 4.10
N GLU A 73 5.16 7.03 4.25
CA GLU A 73 6.04 6.64 5.35
C GLU A 73 5.49 7.09 6.72
N ASP A 74 5.02 8.33 6.85
CA ASP A 74 4.39 8.82 8.10
C ASP A 74 3.17 7.97 8.48
N VAL A 75 2.31 7.66 7.49
CA VAL A 75 1.11 6.84 7.71
C VAL A 75 1.50 5.42 8.09
N PHE A 76 2.47 4.82 7.41
CA PHE A 76 2.97 3.48 7.71
C PHE A 76 3.58 3.41 9.12
N ALA A 77 4.49 4.33 9.45
CA ALA A 77 5.12 4.42 10.76
C ALA A 77 4.10 4.57 11.90
N TYR A 78 2.99 5.28 11.64
CA TYR A 78 1.90 5.40 12.60
C TYR A 78 1.05 4.11 12.68
N ALA A 79 0.66 3.54 11.55
CA ALA A 79 -0.28 2.43 11.49
C ALA A 79 0.32 1.09 11.91
N LYS A 80 1.60 0.83 11.64
CA LYS A 80 2.25 -0.48 11.85
C LYS A 80 2.24 -0.98 13.31
N ASP A 81 2.16 -0.06 14.27
CA ASP A 81 2.20 -0.38 15.71
C ASP A 81 0.82 -0.24 16.38
N ARG A 82 -0.26 -0.22 15.59
CA ARG A 82 -1.62 0.04 16.08
C ARG A 82 -2.62 -0.91 15.46
N TYR A 83 -3.57 -1.34 16.28
CA TYR A 83 -4.73 -2.09 15.83
C TYR A 83 -5.86 -1.16 15.39
N PHE A 84 -6.63 -1.59 14.40
CA PHE A 84 -7.83 -0.89 13.94
C PHE A 84 -9.07 -1.73 14.21
N ILE A 85 -10.18 -1.08 14.59
CA ILE A 85 -11.43 -1.78 14.86
C ILE A 85 -11.90 -2.50 13.58
N GLY A 86 -12.25 -3.77 13.71
CA GLY A 86 -12.65 -4.65 12.61
C GLY A 86 -11.48 -5.34 11.90
N GLU A 87 -10.24 -4.94 12.12
CA GLU A 87 -9.06 -5.55 11.49
C GLU A 87 -9.00 -7.06 11.77
N ASN A 88 -8.79 -7.84 10.71
CA ASN A 88 -8.60 -9.29 10.78
C ASN A 88 -7.16 -9.60 11.17
N LEU A 89 -7.00 -10.44 12.19
CA LEU A 89 -5.69 -10.85 12.69
C LEU A 89 -5.74 -12.25 13.26
N GLU A 90 -4.58 -12.90 13.27
CA GLU A 90 -4.42 -14.21 13.86
C GLU A 90 -4.09 -14.03 15.35
N THR A 91 -4.86 -14.68 16.25
CA THR A 91 -4.55 -14.68 17.69
C THR A 91 -4.24 -16.08 18.18
N SER A 92 -3.34 -16.17 19.16
CA SER A 92 -3.18 -17.38 19.97
C SER A 92 -3.18 -17.04 21.45
N PHE A 93 -4.19 -17.53 22.16
CA PHE A 93 -4.29 -17.37 23.62
C PHE A 93 -3.46 -18.39 24.39
N THR A 94 -3.14 -19.53 23.76
CA THR A 94 -2.44 -20.67 24.40
C THR A 94 -1.09 -20.98 23.75
N GLY A 95 -0.65 -20.19 22.76
CA GLY A 95 0.61 -20.35 22.02
C GLY A 95 0.63 -21.49 21.00
N ASN A 96 -0.23 -22.50 21.16
CA ASN A 96 -0.19 -23.73 20.35
C ASN A 96 -1.27 -23.81 19.26
N LYS A 97 -2.25 -22.91 19.27
CA LYS A 97 -3.33 -22.86 18.26
C LYS A 97 -3.63 -21.42 17.90
N TRP A 98 -3.42 -21.10 16.64
CA TRP A 98 -3.79 -19.81 16.08
C TRP A 98 -5.22 -19.86 15.53
N LYS A 99 -5.91 -18.73 15.60
CA LYS A 99 -7.28 -18.58 15.11
C LYS A 99 -7.47 -17.22 14.49
N ASP A 100 -8.22 -17.18 13.41
CA ASP A 100 -8.73 -15.94 12.84
C ASP A 100 -9.59 -15.22 13.89
N SER A 101 -9.35 -13.93 14.03
CA SER A 101 -10.00 -13.05 14.99
C SER A 101 -10.10 -11.65 14.40
N HIS A 102 -10.95 -10.83 15.03
CA HIS A 102 -11.17 -9.44 14.64
C HIS A 102 -11.11 -8.53 15.86
N VAL A 103 -10.60 -7.32 15.67
CA VAL A 103 -10.52 -6.32 16.73
C VAL A 103 -11.90 -5.75 17.03
N LEU A 104 -12.42 -6.01 18.23
CA LEU A 104 -13.71 -5.45 18.66
C LEU A 104 -13.57 -4.03 19.23
N GLN A 105 -12.44 -3.76 19.87
CA GLN A 105 -12.17 -2.52 20.58
C GLN A 105 -10.67 -2.27 20.61
N VAL A 106 -10.29 -1.00 20.47
CA VAL A 106 -8.92 -0.53 20.70
C VAL A 106 -8.89 0.21 22.03
N ILE A 107 -8.04 -0.23 22.95
CA ILE A 107 -7.81 0.43 24.25
C ILE A 107 -6.59 1.33 24.10
N ALA A 108 -6.79 2.64 24.24
CA ALA A 108 -5.69 3.59 24.21
C ALA A 108 -4.75 3.36 25.41
N PRO A 109 -3.42 3.51 25.23
CA PRO A 109 -2.48 3.47 26.34
C PRO A 109 -2.80 4.57 27.36
N THR A 110 -2.61 4.28 28.64
CA THR A 110 -2.70 5.28 29.72
C THR A 110 -1.53 6.26 29.67
N ASP A 111 -1.69 7.46 30.26
CA ASP A 111 -0.65 8.49 30.30
C ASP A 111 0.68 8.00 30.90
N GLU A 112 0.63 7.06 31.85
CA GLU A 112 1.81 6.41 32.42
C GLU A 112 2.51 5.48 31.43
N GLN A 113 1.73 4.72 30.65
CA GLN A 113 2.26 3.85 29.60
C GLN A 113 2.89 4.67 28.46
N LEU A 114 2.29 5.81 28.10
CA LEU A 114 2.83 6.72 27.08
C LEU A 114 4.20 7.29 27.46
N LYS A 115 4.43 7.60 28.74
CA LYS A 115 5.73 8.08 29.25
C LYS A 115 6.84 7.02 29.16
N ASN A 116 6.45 5.74 29.19
CA ASN A 116 7.36 4.60 29.15
C ASN A 116 7.56 4.02 27.75
N ILE A 117 6.94 4.59 26.71
CA ILE A 117 7.19 4.16 25.33
C ILE A 117 8.65 4.47 24.98
N PRO A 118 9.47 3.47 24.62
CA PRO A 118 10.82 3.73 24.16
C PRO A 118 10.74 4.63 22.93
N LYS A 119 11.38 5.81 23.01
CA LYS A 119 11.53 6.72 21.88
C LYS A 119 12.51 6.05 20.91
N ASN A 120 12.03 5.15 20.07
CA ASN A 120 12.79 4.68 18.93
C ASN A 120 12.76 5.81 17.90
N GLY A 121 13.91 6.46 17.75
CA GLY A 121 14.14 7.53 16.78
C GLY A 121 14.33 7.02 15.38
#